data_AF-A0A8H3ZC65-F1
#
_entry.id   AF-A0A8H3ZC65-F1
#
_cell.length_a   1.000
_cell.length_b   1.000
_cell.length_c   1.000
_cell.angle_alpha   90.00
_cell.angle_beta   90.00
_cell.angle_gamma   90.00
#
_symmetry.space_group_name_H-M   'P 1'
#
loop_
_entity.id
_entity.type
_entity.pdbx_description
1 polymer ?
#
loop_
_entity_poly.entity_id
_entity_poly.type
_entity_poly.pdbx_seq_one_letter_code
_entity_poly.pdbx_strand_id
1 'polypeptide(L)'
;MSLLVTPTLFALHQLANEKGAQEHHAETFWSHYFSKQIFVSEEWITAHQKPPSDENKHSRRRVDFNICYVNPLTKRLKIVTVVEGKGAHTTERDLEIVEAQAQEACEASGPGPVWAVTFQGTKARIFKWTQPRWTAMTTDYIEASSPDASRLYRYFCNMRDSAQPAAQPATGYAAQPATGYAAQPATGYAAQPATGATGYAAHPATGATGYAAQPATRYAAQPATRYAAQPATATQTPAYGQTAQPAATSTTQDWKWDAGRGLYYYWNSTEDCYTYQDNSRFARDGTMLAPAS
;
A
#
# COMPACT_ATOMS: atom_id res chain seq x y z
N MET A 1 -0.11 -17.48 1.45
CA MET A 1 0.32 -16.18 2.02
C MET A 1 -0.81 -15.65 2.89
N SER A 2 -0.47 -15.25 4.12
CA SER A 2 -1.38 -14.58 5.06
C SER A 2 -1.63 -13.13 4.66
N LEU A 3 -2.77 -12.55 5.05
CA LEU A 3 -3.03 -11.11 4.94
C LEU A 3 -2.39 -10.30 6.07
N LEU A 4 -1.87 -10.95 7.11
CA LEU A 4 -1.26 -10.31 8.29
C LEU A 4 0.17 -9.85 7.96
N VAL A 5 0.27 -8.91 7.04
CA VAL A 5 1.56 -8.44 6.48
C VAL A 5 2.19 -7.31 7.28
N THR A 6 1.53 -6.82 8.33
CA THR A 6 2.06 -5.80 9.25
C THR A 6 1.77 -6.16 10.71
N PRO A 7 2.58 -5.65 11.66
CA PRO A 7 2.30 -5.82 13.09
C PRO A 7 0.91 -5.31 13.49
N THR A 8 0.44 -4.21 12.89
CA THR A 8 -0.91 -3.67 13.14
C THR A 8 -2.01 -4.65 12.72
N LEU A 9 -1.88 -5.27 11.54
CA LEU A 9 -2.85 -6.26 11.08
C LEU A 9 -2.84 -7.50 11.96
N PHE A 10 -1.68 -7.92 12.45
CA PHE A 10 -1.58 -9.02 13.41
C PHE A 10 -2.30 -8.69 14.72
N ALA A 11 -2.07 -7.50 15.29
CA ALA A 11 -2.75 -7.07 16.51
C ALA A 11 -4.27 -6.95 16.34
N LEU A 12 -4.74 -6.36 15.23
CA LEU A 12 -6.17 -6.28 14.92
C LEU A 12 -6.80 -7.66 14.71
N HIS A 13 -6.06 -8.61 14.12
CA HIS A 13 -6.50 -9.99 13.97
C HIS A 13 -6.68 -10.68 15.32
N GLN A 14 -5.73 -10.50 16.25
CA GLN A 14 -5.84 -11.03 17.61
C GLN A 14 -7.08 -10.45 18.32
N LEU A 15 -7.24 -9.12 18.33
CA LEU A 15 -8.38 -8.44 18.94
C LEU A 15 -9.73 -8.93 18.38
N ALA A 16 -9.82 -9.16 17.07
CA ALA A 16 -11.04 -9.65 16.43
C ALA A 16 -11.37 -11.12 16.74
N ASN A 17 -10.42 -11.89 17.26
CA ASN A 17 -10.57 -13.31 17.59
C ASN A 17 -10.45 -13.60 19.10
N GLU A 18 -10.23 -12.58 19.93
CA GLU A 18 -10.20 -12.71 21.38
C GLU A 18 -11.56 -13.14 21.94
N LYS A 19 -11.55 -13.82 23.08
CA LYS A 19 -12.78 -14.25 23.74
C LYS A 19 -13.59 -13.01 24.15
N GLY A 20 -14.82 -12.91 23.64
CA GLY A 20 -15.70 -11.76 23.88
C GLY A 20 -15.53 -10.61 22.88
N ALA A 21 -14.72 -10.81 21.83
CA ALA A 21 -14.60 -9.88 20.72
C ALA A 21 -15.99 -9.56 20.13
N GLN A 22 -16.27 -8.27 20.05
CA GLN A 22 -17.48 -7.71 19.47
C GLN A 22 -17.33 -7.50 17.95
N GLU A 23 -18.45 -7.40 17.25
CA GLU A 23 -18.54 -7.18 15.80
C GLU A 23 -17.65 -6.04 15.28
N HIS A 24 -17.57 -4.93 16.02
CA HIS A 24 -16.75 -3.78 15.64
C HIS A 24 -15.25 -4.08 15.55
N HIS A 25 -14.73 -5.10 16.25
CA HIS A 25 -13.31 -5.48 16.13
C HIS A 25 -13.03 -6.09 14.75
N ALA A 26 -13.95 -6.92 14.24
CA ALA A 26 -13.88 -7.48 12.91
C ALA A 26 -14.02 -6.39 11.84
N GLU A 27 -14.97 -5.47 12.01
CA GLU A 27 -15.13 -4.32 11.12
C GLU A 27 -13.87 -3.44 11.10
N THR A 28 -13.25 -3.21 12.26
CA THR A 28 -11.99 -2.45 12.38
C THR A 28 -10.85 -3.16 11.64
N PHE A 29 -10.73 -4.48 11.76
CA PHE A 29 -9.73 -5.26 11.02
C PHE A 29 -9.92 -5.10 9.50
N TRP A 30 -11.12 -5.32 8.98
CA TRP A 30 -11.37 -5.28 7.54
C TRP A 30 -11.28 -3.88 6.95
N SER A 31 -11.86 -2.87 7.61
CA SER A 31 -11.76 -1.47 7.15
C SER A 31 -10.32 -0.96 7.15
N HIS A 32 -9.52 -1.33 8.18
CA HIS A 32 -8.10 -1.03 8.21
C HIS A 32 -7.35 -1.73 7.07
N TYR A 33 -7.58 -3.03 6.88
CA TYR A 33 -6.95 -3.80 5.81
C TYR A 33 -7.24 -3.19 4.43
N PHE A 34 -8.51 -2.88 4.15
CA PHE A 34 -8.91 -2.30 2.88
C PHE A 34 -8.30 -0.92 2.65
N SER A 35 -8.40 -0.01 3.62
CA SER A 35 -7.90 1.36 3.47
C SER A 35 -6.37 1.49 3.47
N LYS A 36 -5.65 0.52 4.02
CA LYS A 36 -4.18 0.58 4.16
C LYS A 36 -3.41 -0.37 3.26
N GLN A 37 -4.03 -1.43 2.77
CA GLN A 37 -3.32 -2.45 1.96
C GLN A 37 -3.82 -2.53 0.52
N ILE A 38 -5.10 -2.30 0.27
CA ILE A 38 -5.70 -2.52 -1.06
C ILE A 38 -6.04 -1.20 -1.74
N PHE A 39 -6.82 -0.35 -1.09
CA PHE A 39 -7.45 0.83 -1.65
C PHE A 39 -6.80 2.10 -1.06
N VAL A 40 -5.52 2.31 -1.38
CA VAL A 40 -4.63 3.24 -0.65
C VAL A 40 -4.54 4.65 -1.23
N SER A 41 -4.98 4.87 -2.47
CA SER A 41 -4.91 6.19 -3.11
C SER A 41 -6.08 7.09 -2.72
N GLU A 42 -5.92 8.40 -2.93
CA GLU A 42 -6.89 9.43 -2.53
C GLU A 42 -8.30 9.22 -3.12
N GLU A 43 -8.38 8.63 -4.32
CA GLU A 43 -9.64 8.37 -5.02
C GLU A 43 -10.49 7.28 -4.36
N TRP A 44 -9.92 6.52 -3.43
CA TRP A 44 -10.59 5.44 -2.73
C TRP A 44 -11.14 5.88 -1.37
N ILE A 45 -12.37 5.49 -1.10
CA ILE A 45 -13.08 5.87 0.13
C ILE A 45 -13.67 4.61 0.76
N THR A 46 -13.29 4.35 2.02
CA THR A 46 -13.99 3.41 2.89
C THR A 46 -15.07 4.17 3.67
N ALA A 47 -16.32 4.04 3.23
CA ALA A 47 -17.46 4.80 3.75
C ALA A 47 -18.30 3.94 4.71
N HIS A 48 -18.18 4.21 6.00
CA HIS A 48 -18.96 3.54 7.07
C HIS A 48 -20.36 4.16 7.24
N GLN A 49 -21.39 3.35 7.49
CA GLN A 49 -22.73 3.86 7.86
C GLN A 49 -23.58 2.90 8.72
N LYS A 50 -24.09 3.34 9.88
CA LYS A 50 -25.39 2.94 10.53
C LYS A 50 -25.74 3.98 11.65
N PRO A 51 -27.02 4.29 12.06
CA PRO A 51 -28.28 3.49 12.04
C PRO A 51 -29.58 4.36 11.69
N PRO A 52 -30.90 4.04 11.99
CA PRO A 52 -31.48 3.48 13.22
C PRO A 52 -32.28 2.16 13.08
N SER A 53 -32.27 1.49 14.23
CA SER A 53 -33.18 0.46 14.74
C SER A 53 -34.65 0.93 14.81
N ASP A 54 -35.54 0.16 14.16
CA ASP A 54 -37.02 0.16 14.21
C ASP A 54 -37.81 1.37 13.63
N GLU A 55 -39.05 1.25 13.16
CA GLU A 55 -39.90 0.08 12.77
C GLU A 55 -40.75 0.41 11.52
N ASN A 56 -40.72 1.66 11.04
CA ASN A 56 -41.54 2.13 9.93
C ASN A 56 -40.76 3.12 9.08
N LYS A 57 -40.00 2.60 8.10
CA LYS A 57 -39.63 3.33 6.89
C LYS A 57 -39.07 2.37 5.85
N HIS A 58 -39.78 2.28 4.74
CA HIS A 58 -39.46 1.44 3.60
C HIS A 58 -38.04 1.71 3.06
N SER A 59 -37.24 0.64 3.13
CA SER A 59 -36.24 0.24 2.14
C SER A 59 -35.10 1.21 1.82
N ARG A 60 -34.18 1.40 2.78
CA ARG A 60 -32.73 1.48 2.49
C ARG A 60 -31.96 0.80 3.62
N ARG A 61 -31.93 -0.54 3.61
CA ARG A 61 -31.10 -1.34 4.52
C ARG A 61 -29.64 -0.90 4.33
N ARG A 62 -29.00 -0.47 5.42
CA ARG A 62 -27.61 0.03 5.39
C ARG A 62 -26.67 -1.14 5.63
N VAL A 63 -25.61 -1.18 4.84
CA VAL A 63 -24.50 -2.13 5.02
C VAL A 63 -23.46 -1.55 5.99
N ASP A 64 -22.60 -2.38 6.55
CA ASP A 64 -21.59 -1.95 7.52
C ASP A 64 -20.69 -0.87 6.94
N PHE A 65 -20.11 -1.13 5.76
CA PHE A 65 -19.43 -0.09 5.00
C PHE A 65 -19.34 -0.41 3.50
N ASN A 66 -19.06 0.63 2.71
CA ASN A 66 -18.81 0.51 1.27
C ASN A 66 -17.37 0.93 0.95
N ILE A 67 -16.84 0.35 -0.12
CA ILE A 67 -15.62 0.80 -0.77
C ILE A 67 -16.00 1.48 -2.07
N CYS A 68 -15.70 2.77 -2.15
CA CYS A 68 -16.07 3.63 -3.25
C CYS A 68 -14.84 4.12 -4.00
N TYR A 69 -15.01 4.35 -5.30
CA TYR A 69 -14.00 4.98 -6.14
C TYR A 69 -14.55 6.27 -6.74
N VAL A 70 -13.82 7.37 -6.62
CA VAL A 70 -14.11 8.63 -7.29
C VAL A 70 -13.32 8.68 -8.59
N ASN A 71 -14.02 8.65 -9.72
CA ASN A 71 -13.34 8.81 -11.00
C ASN A 71 -12.76 10.24 -11.11
N PRO A 72 -11.43 10.41 -11.25
CA PRO A 72 -10.81 11.73 -11.21
C PRO A 72 -11.18 12.60 -12.41
N LEU A 73 -11.60 12.01 -13.54
CA LEU A 73 -12.01 12.70 -14.75
C LEU A 73 -13.48 13.15 -14.67
N THR A 74 -14.38 12.26 -14.27
CA THR A 74 -15.83 12.55 -14.25
C THR A 74 -16.32 13.11 -12.93
N LYS A 75 -15.49 13.05 -11.87
CA LYS A 75 -15.83 13.38 -10.48
C LYS A 75 -17.03 12.61 -9.93
N ARG A 76 -17.39 11.49 -10.58
CA ARG A 76 -18.49 10.63 -10.13
C ARG A 76 -17.97 9.57 -9.17
N LEU A 77 -18.64 9.46 -8.04
CA LEU A 77 -18.45 8.38 -7.07
C LEU A 77 -19.20 7.13 -7.54
N LYS A 78 -18.52 5.99 -7.46
CA LYS A 78 -19.07 4.66 -7.74
C LYS A 78 -18.83 3.75 -6.55
N ILE A 79 -19.86 3.00 -6.13
CA ILE A 79 -19.69 1.88 -5.21
C ILE A 79 -19.04 0.72 -5.97
N VAL A 80 -17.87 0.28 -5.48
CA VAL A 80 -17.10 -0.81 -6.08
C VAL A 80 -17.36 -2.10 -5.32
N THR A 81 -17.35 -2.01 -3.99
CA THR A 81 -17.52 -3.15 -3.10
C THR A 81 -18.45 -2.80 -1.96
N VAL A 82 -19.45 -3.64 -1.73
CA VAL A 82 -20.26 -3.67 -0.51
C VAL A 82 -19.58 -4.58 0.51
N VAL A 83 -19.52 -4.17 1.78
CA VAL A 83 -19.00 -5.00 2.85
C VAL A 83 -20.02 -5.12 3.98
N GLU A 84 -20.37 -6.36 4.33
CA GLU A 84 -21.28 -6.71 5.43
C GLU A 84 -20.68 -7.85 6.24
N GLY A 85 -20.86 -7.88 7.55
CA GLY A 85 -20.35 -8.99 8.31
C GLY A 85 -20.80 -9.04 9.75
N LYS A 86 -20.24 -10.02 10.45
CA LYS A 86 -20.50 -10.28 11.85
C LYS A 86 -19.22 -10.66 12.59
N GLY A 87 -19.31 -10.69 13.92
CA GLY A 87 -18.23 -11.14 14.80
C GLY A 87 -17.85 -12.62 14.58
N ALA A 88 -16.77 -13.07 15.23
CA ALA A 88 -16.21 -14.41 15.02
C ALA A 88 -17.12 -15.57 15.48
N HIS A 89 -18.05 -15.31 16.42
CA HIS A 89 -18.88 -16.34 17.08
C HIS A 89 -20.32 -16.44 16.55
N THR A 90 -20.51 -16.05 15.30
CA THR A 90 -21.83 -15.97 14.66
C THR A 90 -22.28 -17.31 14.06
N THR A 91 -23.60 -17.54 13.99
CA THR A 91 -24.19 -18.78 13.45
C THR A 91 -24.24 -18.77 11.92
N GLU A 92 -24.36 -19.95 11.30
CA GLU A 92 -24.50 -20.07 9.84
C GLU A 92 -25.75 -19.33 9.32
N ARG A 93 -26.87 -19.41 10.04
CA ARG A 93 -28.10 -18.69 9.70
C ARG A 93 -27.91 -17.17 9.67
N ASP A 94 -27.14 -16.64 10.60
CA ASP A 94 -26.83 -15.20 10.62
C ASP A 94 -25.95 -14.82 9.43
N LEU A 95 -25.05 -15.71 8.98
CA LEU A 95 -24.23 -15.48 7.79
C LEU A 95 -25.05 -15.51 6.49
N GLU A 96 -26.08 -16.36 6.39
CA GLU A 96 -27.03 -16.31 5.27
C GLU A 96 -27.74 -14.95 5.20
N ILE A 97 -28.10 -14.38 6.36
CA ILE A 97 -28.72 -13.04 6.44
C ILE A 97 -27.72 -11.96 5.99
N VAL A 98 -26.46 -12.05 6.42
CA VAL A 98 -25.38 -11.15 5.98
C VAL A 98 -25.21 -11.20 4.46
N GLU A 99 -25.17 -12.41 3.88
CA GLU A 99 -25.03 -12.59 2.44
C GLU A 99 -26.22 -12.03 1.66
N ALA A 100 -27.45 -12.27 2.14
CA ALA A 100 -28.66 -11.70 1.55
C ALA A 100 -28.65 -10.16 1.59
N GLN A 101 -28.20 -9.56 2.71
CA GLN A 101 -28.08 -8.11 2.85
C GLN A 101 -27.03 -7.52 1.89
N ALA A 102 -25.89 -8.17 1.76
CA ALA A 102 -24.86 -7.77 0.82
C ALA A 102 -25.34 -7.85 -0.64
N GLN A 103 -26.14 -8.88 -0.97
CA GLN A 103 -26.76 -9.03 -2.28
C GLN A 103 -27.76 -7.90 -2.56
N GLU A 104 -28.73 -7.67 -1.67
CA GLU A 104 -29.72 -6.59 -1.78
C GLU A 104 -29.05 -5.23 -2.01
N ALA A 105 -27.95 -4.95 -1.30
CA ALA A 105 -27.19 -3.72 -1.44
C ALA A 105 -26.44 -3.61 -2.79
N CYS A 106 -25.88 -4.72 -3.29
CA CYS A 106 -25.27 -4.75 -4.62
C CYS A 106 -26.30 -4.51 -5.72
N GLU A 107 -27.49 -5.11 -5.61
CA GLU A 107 -28.60 -4.90 -6.55
C GLU A 107 -29.03 -3.43 -6.61
N ALA A 108 -29.05 -2.75 -5.45
CA ALA A 108 -29.40 -1.35 -5.32
C ALA A 108 -28.30 -0.36 -5.74
N SER A 109 -27.07 -0.83 -6.00
CA SER A 109 -25.90 0.03 -6.27
C SER A 109 -25.86 0.63 -7.68
N GLY A 110 -26.81 0.28 -8.54
CA GLY A 110 -26.96 0.84 -9.88
C GLY A 110 -26.22 0.03 -10.97
N PRO A 111 -25.99 0.61 -12.16
CA PRO A 111 -25.51 -0.13 -13.30
C PRO A 111 -24.02 -0.50 -13.20
N GLY A 112 -23.71 -1.71 -13.68
CA GLY A 112 -22.35 -2.25 -13.76
C GLY A 112 -22.05 -3.29 -12.67
N PRO A 113 -20.89 -3.97 -12.76
CA PRO A 113 -20.52 -4.96 -11.77
C PRO A 113 -20.18 -4.29 -10.44
N VAL A 114 -20.64 -4.91 -9.35
CA VAL A 114 -20.37 -4.54 -7.96
C VAL A 114 -19.93 -5.80 -7.23
N TRP A 115 -18.92 -5.68 -6.39
CA TRP A 115 -18.42 -6.78 -5.58
C TRP A 115 -19.05 -6.76 -4.20
N ALA A 116 -19.07 -7.91 -3.55
CA ALA A 116 -19.40 -8.00 -2.14
C ALA A 116 -18.35 -8.82 -1.40
N VAL A 117 -18.05 -8.35 -0.20
CA VAL A 117 -17.24 -9.07 0.79
C VAL A 117 -18.13 -9.27 1.99
N THR A 118 -18.40 -10.54 2.33
CA THR A 118 -19.01 -10.87 3.59
C THR A 118 -17.97 -11.39 4.56
N PHE A 119 -18.09 -11.09 5.85
CA PHE A 119 -17.12 -11.56 6.85
C PHE A 119 -17.73 -12.14 8.12
N GLN A 120 -16.99 -13.07 8.72
CA GLN A 120 -17.22 -13.63 10.05
C GLN A 120 -15.91 -13.52 10.82
N GLY A 121 -15.82 -12.58 11.75
CA GLY A 121 -14.55 -12.24 12.37
C GLY A 121 -13.52 -11.84 11.31
N THR A 122 -12.37 -12.51 11.28
CA THR A 122 -11.31 -12.30 10.29
C THR A 122 -11.36 -13.28 9.11
N LYS A 123 -12.47 -13.99 8.94
CA LYS A 123 -12.74 -14.78 7.73
C LYS A 123 -13.60 -14.00 6.77
N ALA A 124 -13.37 -14.14 5.46
CA ALA A 124 -14.18 -13.49 4.44
C ALA A 124 -14.58 -14.42 3.31
N ARG A 125 -15.73 -14.13 2.71
CA ARG A 125 -16.24 -14.74 1.48
C ARG A 125 -16.54 -13.67 0.45
N ILE A 126 -16.31 -13.99 -0.81
CA ILE A 126 -16.33 -13.01 -1.90
C ILE A 126 -17.43 -13.34 -2.88
N PHE A 127 -18.16 -12.32 -3.29
CA PHE A 127 -19.20 -12.39 -4.31
C PHE A 127 -19.04 -11.29 -5.34
N LYS A 128 -19.66 -11.51 -6.49
CA LYS A 128 -19.78 -10.51 -7.54
C LYS A 128 -21.22 -10.46 -8.04
N TRP A 129 -21.79 -9.27 -7.98
CA TRP A 129 -23.02 -8.91 -8.66
C TRP A 129 -22.70 -8.43 -10.08
N THR A 130 -23.35 -9.04 -11.06
CA THR A 130 -23.35 -8.59 -12.45
C THR A 130 -24.75 -8.83 -12.98
N GLN A 131 -25.58 -7.78 -12.97
CA GLN A 131 -27.02 -7.87 -13.17
C GLN A 131 -27.41 -8.84 -14.30
N PRO A 132 -28.31 -9.81 -14.05
CA PRO A 132 -29.03 -10.10 -12.80
C PRO A 132 -28.36 -11.19 -11.92
N ARG A 133 -27.07 -11.45 -12.12
CA ARG A 133 -26.37 -12.62 -11.57
C ARG A 133 -25.57 -12.29 -10.31
N TRP A 134 -25.89 -12.98 -9.22
CA TRP A 134 -25.06 -13.10 -8.02
C TRP A 134 -24.14 -14.32 -8.14
N THR A 135 -22.83 -14.14 -8.04
CA THR A 135 -21.86 -15.21 -8.20
C THR A 135 -20.90 -15.27 -7.01
N ALA A 136 -20.87 -16.41 -6.32
CA ALA A 136 -19.84 -16.69 -5.32
C ALA A 136 -18.49 -16.90 -6.01
N MET A 137 -17.50 -16.12 -5.59
CA MET A 137 -16.11 -16.18 -6.10
C MET A 137 -15.23 -17.06 -5.20
N THR A 138 -15.67 -17.30 -3.97
CA THR A 138 -15.09 -18.28 -3.03
C THR A 138 -16.18 -19.22 -2.52
N THR A 139 -15.83 -20.50 -2.34
CA THR A 139 -16.75 -21.51 -1.81
C THR A 139 -17.05 -21.28 -0.33
N ASP A 140 -16.00 -20.98 0.44
CA ASP A 140 -16.03 -20.89 1.89
C ASP A 140 -15.52 -19.53 2.39
N TYR A 141 -15.74 -19.28 3.69
CA TYR A 141 -15.11 -18.18 4.42
C TYR A 141 -13.63 -18.49 4.65
N ILE A 142 -12.75 -17.71 4.03
CA ILE A 142 -11.30 -17.89 4.08
C ILE A 142 -10.74 -17.03 5.22
N GLU A 143 -9.99 -17.65 6.12
CA GLU A 143 -9.33 -16.97 7.24
C GLU A 143 -8.18 -16.08 6.76
N ALA A 144 -8.17 -14.81 7.17
CA ALA A 144 -7.15 -13.83 6.78
C ALA A 144 -5.74 -14.23 7.21
N SER A 145 -5.59 -14.94 8.33
CA SER A 145 -4.29 -15.44 8.79
C SER A 145 -3.79 -16.66 8.00
N SER A 146 -4.68 -17.36 7.28
CA SER A 146 -4.37 -18.64 6.64
C SER A 146 -3.51 -18.49 5.37
N PRO A 147 -2.81 -19.56 4.95
CA PRO A 147 -2.10 -19.56 3.66
C PRO A 147 -3.03 -19.33 2.45
N ASP A 148 -4.29 -19.75 2.56
CA ASP A 148 -5.33 -19.63 1.54
C ASP A 148 -5.79 -18.19 1.32
N ALA A 149 -5.47 -17.27 2.23
CA ALA A 149 -5.85 -15.87 2.14
C ALA A 149 -5.24 -15.15 0.91
N SER A 150 -4.23 -15.75 0.27
CA SER A 150 -3.76 -15.32 -1.05
C SER A 150 -4.87 -15.27 -2.12
N ARG A 151 -5.93 -16.11 -2.00
CA ARG A 151 -7.11 -16.03 -2.87
C ARG A 151 -7.91 -14.75 -2.62
N LEU A 152 -8.11 -14.39 -1.34
CA LEU A 152 -8.78 -13.14 -0.97
C LEU A 152 -8.02 -11.93 -1.51
N TYR A 153 -6.70 -11.88 -1.29
CA TYR A 153 -5.84 -10.81 -1.79
C TYR A 153 -6.00 -10.58 -3.29
N ARG A 154 -5.97 -11.65 -4.11
CA ARG A 154 -6.15 -11.55 -5.57
C ARG A 154 -7.51 -10.96 -5.93
N TYR A 155 -8.59 -11.37 -5.25
CA TYR A 155 -9.90 -10.79 -5.51
C TYR A 155 -9.99 -9.32 -5.09
N PHE A 156 -9.38 -8.94 -3.96
CA PHE A 156 -9.34 -7.54 -3.55
C PHE A 156 -8.56 -6.66 -4.54
N CYS A 157 -7.46 -7.15 -5.10
CA CYS A 157 -6.77 -6.47 -6.21
C CYS A 157 -7.68 -6.37 -7.45
N ASN A 158 -8.37 -7.44 -7.83
CA ASN A 158 -9.32 -7.41 -8.95
C ASN A 158 -10.45 -6.39 -8.73
N MET A 159 -10.94 -6.23 -7.50
CA MET A 159 -11.94 -5.21 -7.16
C MET A 159 -11.39 -3.81 -7.45
N ARG A 160 -10.19 -3.51 -6.92
CA ARG A 160 -9.49 -2.23 -7.15
C ARG A 160 -9.30 -1.97 -8.64
N ASP A 161 -8.72 -2.92 -9.34
CA ASP A 161 -8.31 -2.76 -10.74
C ASP A 161 -9.54 -2.66 -11.67
N SER A 162 -10.69 -3.26 -11.30
CA SER A 162 -11.92 -3.20 -12.09
C SER A 162 -12.65 -1.84 -12.06
N ALA A 163 -12.31 -0.96 -11.11
CA ALA A 163 -12.96 0.34 -10.96
C ALA A 163 -12.17 1.49 -11.59
N GLN A 164 -10.85 1.34 -11.66
CA GLN A 164 -10.00 2.34 -12.29
C GLN A 164 -10.24 2.33 -13.80
N PRO A 165 -10.31 3.50 -14.46
CA PRO A 165 -10.27 3.55 -15.91
C PRO A 165 -9.06 2.74 -16.36
N ALA A 166 -9.19 1.92 -17.41
CA ALA A 166 -8.03 1.33 -18.05
C ALA A 166 -7.01 2.45 -18.22
N ALA A 167 -5.83 2.31 -17.60
CA ALA A 167 -4.74 3.22 -17.89
C ALA A 167 -4.67 3.24 -19.41
N GLN A 168 -4.91 4.40 -20.03
CA GLN A 168 -4.49 4.55 -21.41
C GLN A 168 -3.04 4.05 -21.41
N PRO A 169 -2.66 3.08 -22.27
CA PRO A 169 -1.26 2.73 -22.38
C PRO A 169 -0.56 4.05 -22.47
N ALA A 170 0.37 4.31 -21.55
CA ALA A 170 1.00 5.60 -21.46
C ALA A 170 1.38 5.92 -22.89
N THR A 171 0.71 6.92 -23.50
CA THR A 171 1.30 7.65 -24.58
C THR A 171 2.40 8.44 -23.90
N GLY A 172 3.41 7.71 -23.40
CA GLY A 172 4.76 8.17 -23.56
C GLY A 172 4.76 8.55 -25.02
N TYR A 173 4.87 9.86 -25.24
CA TYR A 173 5.54 10.35 -26.42
C TYR A 173 6.63 9.32 -26.68
N ALA A 174 6.47 8.54 -27.75
CA ALA A 174 7.57 7.74 -28.23
C ALA A 174 8.72 8.73 -28.21
N ALA A 175 9.75 8.45 -27.41
CA ALA A 175 10.94 9.26 -27.44
C ALA A 175 11.25 9.35 -28.92
N GLN A 176 11.09 10.54 -29.51
CA GLN A 176 11.53 10.76 -30.88
C GLN A 176 12.94 10.21 -30.86
N PRO A 177 13.31 9.28 -31.75
CA PRO A 177 14.70 8.90 -31.85
C PRO A 177 15.43 10.23 -31.99
N ALA A 178 16.28 10.54 -31.01
CA ALA A 178 17.04 11.76 -31.05
C ALA A 178 17.71 11.72 -32.42
N THR A 179 17.37 12.68 -33.29
CA THR A 179 18.15 12.95 -34.49
C THR A 179 19.48 13.46 -33.98
N GLY A 180 20.31 12.52 -33.53
CA GLY A 180 21.72 12.72 -33.35
C GLY A 180 22.20 13.13 -34.72
N TYR A 181 22.68 14.36 -34.82
CA TYR A 181 23.56 14.74 -35.90
C TYR A 181 24.57 13.61 -36.05
N ALA A 182 24.54 12.95 -37.21
CA ALA A 182 25.53 11.96 -37.56
C ALA A 182 26.91 12.55 -37.24
N ALA A 183 27.71 11.81 -36.48
CA ALA A 183 29.12 12.12 -36.35
C ALA A 183 29.67 12.22 -37.78
N GLN A 184 30.11 13.42 -38.18
CA GLN A 184 30.85 13.54 -39.41
C GLN A 184 32.09 12.65 -39.31
N PRO A 185 32.44 11.89 -40.37
CA PRO A 185 33.71 11.20 -40.39
C PRO A 185 34.81 12.25 -40.24
N ALA A 186 35.65 12.09 -39.22
CA ALA A 186 36.88 12.85 -39.13
C ALA A 186 37.66 12.61 -40.44
N THR A 187 37.93 13.69 -41.18
CA THR A 187 38.84 13.70 -42.32
C THR A 187 40.24 13.38 -41.79
N GLY A 188 40.56 12.09 -41.74
CA GLY A 188 41.91 11.60 -41.50
C GLY A 188 42.78 11.98 -42.68
N TYR A 189 43.72 12.89 -42.45
CA TYR A 189 44.79 13.18 -43.39
C TYR A 189 45.55 11.89 -43.71
N ALA A 190 45.72 11.64 -45.01
CA ALA A 190 46.47 10.51 -45.55
C ALA A 190 47.91 10.53 -45.04
N ALA A 191 48.39 9.40 -44.51
CA ALA A 191 49.81 9.17 -44.33
C ALA A 191 50.45 8.89 -45.69
N GLN A 192 51.30 9.80 -46.17
CA GLN A 192 52.28 9.51 -47.22
C GLN A 192 53.61 9.06 -46.59
N PRO A 193 54.40 8.18 -47.27
CA PRO A 193 55.59 7.59 -46.69
C PRO A 193 56.75 8.59 -46.65
N ALA A 194 57.48 8.62 -45.53
CA ALA A 194 58.71 9.38 -45.39
C ALA A 194 59.84 8.74 -46.20
N THR A 195 60.39 9.47 -47.16
CA THR A 195 61.74 9.27 -47.71
C THR A 195 62.48 10.61 -47.66
N GLY A 196 63.64 10.61 -47.00
CA GLY A 196 64.82 11.43 -47.35
C GLY A 196 64.82 12.96 -47.13
N ALA A 197 65.70 13.38 -46.22
CA ALA A 197 66.66 14.48 -46.38
C ALA A 197 66.23 15.97 -46.21
N THR A 198 66.64 16.52 -45.05
CA THR A 198 67.36 17.80 -44.84
C THR A 198 66.94 19.11 -45.54
N GLY A 199 66.63 20.13 -44.71
CA GLY A 199 67.30 21.45 -44.80
C GLY A 199 66.43 22.70 -45.02
N TYR A 200 66.49 23.64 -44.04
CA TYR A 200 66.23 25.10 -44.10
C TYR A 200 64.81 25.58 -44.47
N ALA A 201 64.23 26.72 -44.06
CA ALA A 201 64.42 27.76 -43.05
C ALA A 201 63.20 28.72 -43.13
N ALA A 202 63.01 29.60 -42.12
CA ALA A 202 62.28 30.90 -42.14
C ALA A 202 60.74 30.97 -41.88
N HIS A 203 60.37 31.28 -40.62
CA HIS A 203 59.76 32.53 -40.08
C HIS A 203 58.94 33.50 -40.98
N PRO A 204 58.13 34.47 -40.45
CA PRO A 204 56.97 34.39 -39.53
C PRO A 204 55.77 35.34 -39.88
N ALA A 205 54.72 35.30 -39.03
CA ALA A 205 53.97 36.45 -38.48
C ALA A 205 52.66 37.03 -39.14
N THR A 206 51.72 37.30 -38.22
CA THR A 206 50.88 38.51 -38.02
C THR A 206 49.49 38.73 -38.68
N GLY A 207 48.51 39.02 -37.79
CA GLY A 207 47.35 39.94 -37.95
C GLY A 207 46.01 39.29 -38.32
N ALA A 208 44.83 39.69 -37.84
CA ALA A 208 44.39 40.66 -36.83
C ALA A 208 42.86 40.47 -36.55
N THR A 209 42.46 40.63 -35.27
CA THR A 209 41.27 41.33 -34.70
C THR A 209 39.83 41.23 -35.25
N GLY A 210 38.89 40.98 -34.31
CA GLY A 210 37.49 41.51 -34.22
C GLY A 210 36.40 40.63 -34.84
N TYR A 211 35.37 40.11 -34.15
CA TYR A 211 34.33 40.77 -33.32
C TYR A 211 33.88 39.91 -32.11
N ALA A 212 33.28 40.56 -31.11
CA ALA A 212 32.89 40.03 -29.79
C ALA A 212 31.37 39.80 -29.63
N ALA A 213 31.00 39.18 -28.48
CA ALA A 213 29.69 38.91 -27.85
C ALA A 213 29.18 37.46 -27.99
N GLN A 214 28.73 36.72 -26.96
CA GLN A 214 28.44 36.97 -25.54
C GLN A 214 28.43 35.61 -24.76
N PRO A 215 28.33 35.59 -23.41
CA PRO A 215 28.82 34.50 -22.55
C PRO A 215 27.92 33.25 -22.46
N ALA A 216 28.57 32.09 -22.35
CA ALA A 216 27.93 30.80 -22.12
C ALA A 216 27.29 30.71 -20.71
N THR A 217 25.97 30.58 -20.68
CA THR A 217 25.19 30.22 -19.49
C THR A 217 25.54 28.80 -19.07
N ARG A 218 26.21 28.66 -17.93
CA ARG A 218 26.44 27.37 -17.27
C ARG A 218 25.11 26.93 -16.63
N TYR A 219 24.59 25.77 -17.03
CA TYR A 219 23.54 25.11 -16.25
C TYR A 219 24.13 24.66 -14.92
N ALA A 220 23.59 25.23 -13.84
CA ALA A 220 23.91 24.89 -12.46
C ALA A 220 23.33 23.51 -12.10
N ALA A 221 24.11 22.73 -11.36
CA ALA A 221 23.64 21.54 -10.68
C ALA A 221 22.57 21.92 -9.63
N GLN A 222 21.46 21.19 -9.60
CA GLN A 222 20.42 21.33 -8.58
C GLN A 222 20.98 20.97 -7.18
N PRO A 223 20.69 21.76 -6.13
CA PRO A 223 20.94 21.35 -4.75
C PRO A 223 19.86 20.35 -4.28
N ALA A 224 20.30 19.29 -3.59
CA ALA A 224 19.43 18.38 -2.86
C ALA A 224 18.76 19.11 -1.68
N THR A 225 17.43 19.14 -1.66
CA THR A 225 16.62 19.63 -0.54
C THR A 225 16.67 18.62 0.61
N ARG A 226 17.39 18.98 1.68
CA ARG A 226 17.30 18.32 3.00
C ARG A 226 16.00 18.78 3.67
N TYR A 227 15.21 17.85 4.20
CA TYR A 227 14.11 18.17 5.12
C TYR A 227 14.69 18.82 6.37
N ALA A 228 14.31 20.08 6.62
CA ALA A 228 14.56 20.78 7.87
C ALA A 228 13.52 20.35 8.92
N ALA A 229 13.98 20.08 10.14
CA ALA A 229 13.14 19.82 11.30
C ALA A 229 12.28 21.04 11.66
N GLN A 230 11.00 20.80 11.98
CA GLN A 230 10.08 21.80 12.53
C GLN A 230 10.47 22.17 13.97
N PRO A 231 10.50 23.46 14.36
CA PRO A 231 10.61 23.84 15.77
C PRO A 231 9.30 23.57 16.51
N ALA A 232 9.39 22.95 17.68
CA ALA A 232 8.29 22.79 18.62
C ALA A 232 8.00 24.12 19.33
N THR A 233 6.82 24.68 19.14
CA THR A 233 6.34 25.83 19.91
C THR A 233 5.77 25.32 21.24
N ALA A 234 6.49 25.57 22.33
CA ALA A 234 6.01 25.34 23.68
C ALA A 234 5.06 26.49 24.11
N THR A 235 3.79 26.18 24.32
CA THR A 235 2.87 27.05 25.07
C THR A 235 2.61 26.45 26.43
N GLN A 236 3.18 27.08 27.45
CA GLN A 236 2.90 26.82 28.85
C GLN A 236 1.48 27.30 29.19
N THR A 237 0.70 26.45 29.85
CA THR A 237 -0.45 26.87 30.68
C THR A 237 -0.52 25.94 31.90
N PRO A 238 -0.83 26.43 33.11
CA PRO A 238 -0.40 25.81 34.37
C PRO A 238 -1.32 24.69 34.87
N ALA A 239 -0.71 23.82 35.67
CA ALA A 239 -1.26 22.59 36.24
C ALA A 239 -2.33 22.83 37.32
N TYR A 240 -3.35 21.99 37.31
CA TYR A 240 -4.08 21.59 38.53
C TYR A 240 -4.33 20.07 38.51
N GLY A 241 -3.67 19.39 39.45
CA GLY A 241 -4.10 18.15 40.10
C GLY A 241 -4.32 16.89 39.25
N GLN A 242 -3.27 16.08 39.07
CA GLN A 242 -3.44 14.63 39.00
C GLN A 242 -2.36 13.94 39.84
N THR A 243 -2.82 13.10 40.76
CA THR A 243 -2.05 12.12 41.52
C THR A 243 -1.32 11.17 40.58
N ALA A 244 -0.02 10.95 40.83
CA ALA A 244 0.87 10.15 40.02
C ALA A 244 0.42 8.67 39.91
N GLN A 245 0.21 8.20 38.68
CA GLN A 245 0.32 6.78 38.33
C GLN A 245 1.77 6.50 37.89
N PRO A 246 2.40 5.41 38.34
CA PRO A 246 3.77 5.08 37.94
C PRO A 246 3.83 4.80 36.43
N ALA A 247 4.83 5.39 35.77
CA ALA A 247 5.09 5.24 34.35
C ALA A 247 5.37 3.76 34.03
N ALA A 248 4.45 3.11 33.31
CA ALA A 248 4.75 1.87 32.63
C ALA A 248 5.75 2.18 31.50
N THR A 249 6.96 1.64 31.60
CA THR A 249 7.93 1.63 30.50
C THR A 249 7.35 0.79 29.36
N SER A 250 6.72 1.46 28.40
CA SER A 250 6.37 0.90 27.09
C SER A 250 7.65 0.56 26.34
N THR A 251 8.20 -0.64 26.53
CA THR A 251 9.20 -1.18 25.61
C THR A 251 8.48 -1.70 24.38
N THR A 252 8.35 -0.85 23.37
CA THR A 252 7.85 -1.25 22.05
C THR A 252 8.85 -2.25 21.45
N GLN A 253 8.46 -3.51 21.32
CA GLN A 253 9.29 -4.53 20.67
C GLN A 253 9.37 -4.22 19.17
N ASP A 254 10.57 -3.95 18.66
CA ASP A 254 10.82 -3.70 17.23
C ASP A 254 10.99 -5.02 16.48
N TRP A 255 9.89 -5.49 15.89
CA TRP A 255 9.83 -6.74 15.14
C TRP A 255 10.38 -6.59 13.72
N LYS A 256 11.29 -7.48 13.33
CA LYS A 256 11.94 -7.56 12.02
C LYS A 256 11.60 -8.87 11.33
N TRP A 257 11.45 -8.85 10.01
CA TRP A 257 11.14 -10.04 9.20
C TRP A 257 12.40 -10.84 8.86
N ASP A 258 12.40 -12.14 9.11
CA ASP A 258 13.40 -13.09 8.64
C ASP A 258 12.84 -13.87 7.44
N ALA A 259 13.29 -13.51 6.24
CA ALA A 259 12.87 -14.17 5.01
C ALA A 259 13.33 -15.63 4.90
N GLY A 260 14.40 -16.02 5.60
CA GLY A 260 14.91 -17.39 5.60
C GLY A 260 14.03 -18.34 6.42
N ARG A 261 13.33 -17.81 7.43
CA ARG A 261 12.48 -18.59 8.34
C ARG A 261 10.99 -18.34 8.15
N GLY A 262 10.61 -17.27 7.44
CA GLY A 262 9.22 -16.89 7.28
C GLY A 262 8.55 -16.44 8.59
N LEU A 263 9.34 -15.89 9.52
CA LEU A 263 8.91 -15.48 10.85
C LEU A 263 9.43 -14.07 11.15
N TYR A 264 8.70 -13.31 11.96
CA TYR A 264 9.28 -12.11 12.57
C TYR A 264 10.06 -12.47 13.82
N TYR A 265 11.07 -11.66 14.13
CA TYR A 265 11.85 -11.73 15.35
C TYR A 265 12.08 -10.33 15.91
N TYR A 266 12.34 -10.23 17.22
CA TYR A 266 12.91 -9.01 17.81
C TYR A 266 14.15 -9.36 18.60
N TRP A 267 14.95 -8.34 18.90
CA TRP A 267 16.11 -8.47 19.76
C TRP A 267 15.71 -8.26 21.22
N ASN A 268 15.84 -9.30 22.05
CA ASN A 268 15.66 -9.18 23.50
C ASN A 268 17.00 -8.81 24.15
N SER A 269 17.18 -7.54 24.50
CA SER A 269 18.41 -7.07 25.14
C SER A 269 18.63 -7.61 26.55
N THR A 270 17.57 -8.03 27.25
CA THR A 270 17.66 -8.59 28.61
C THR A 270 18.22 -10.01 28.59
N GLU A 271 17.94 -10.76 27.53
CA GLU A 271 18.33 -12.16 27.39
C GLU A 271 19.43 -12.39 26.34
N ASP A 272 19.93 -11.31 25.71
CA ASP A 272 20.94 -11.31 24.63
C ASP A 272 20.60 -12.32 23.52
N CYS A 273 19.33 -12.39 23.11
CA CYS A 273 18.86 -13.32 22.09
C CYS A 273 17.83 -12.73 21.10
N TYR A 274 17.73 -13.35 19.94
CA TYR A 274 16.61 -13.16 19.01
C TYR A 274 15.44 -14.04 19.46
N THR A 275 14.27 -13.43 19.65
CA THR A 275 13.03 -14.14 19.96
C THR A 275 12.09 -14.05 18.76
N TYR A 276 11.67 -15.20 18.25
CA TYR A 276 10.79 -15.32 17.08
C TYR A 276 9.32 -15.43 17.51
N GLN A 277 8.41 -15.16 16.57
CA GLN A 277 6.95 -15.18 16.79
C GLN A 277 6.39 -16.51 17.31
N ASP A 278 7.08 -17.62 17.04
CA ASP A 278 6.71 -18.97 17.50
C ASP A 278 7.33 -19.30 18.88
N ASN A 279 7.85 -18.30 19.59
CA ASN A 279 8.62 -18.42 20.84
C ASN A 279 9.94 -19.20 20.71
N SER A 280 10.40 -19.49 19.50
CA SER A 280 11.76 -20.01 19.32
C SER A 280 12.79 -18.91 19.57
N ARG A 281 13.92 -19.29 20.17
CA ARG A 281 14.96 -18.37 20.63
C ARG A 281 16.29 -18.73 20.03
N PHE A 282 17.06 -17.73 19.61
CA PHE A 282 18.36 -17.92 18.96
C PHE A 282 19.40 -16.93 19.52
N ALA A 283 20.61 -17.44 19.78
CA ALA A 283 21.76 -16.60 20.06
C ALA A 283 22.22 -15.84 18.80
N ARG A 284 23.12 -14.86 18.98
CA ARG A 284 23.65 -14.04 17.86
C ARG A 284 24.34 -14.86 16.77
N ASP A 285 24.91 -16.00 17.14
CA ASP A 285 25.59 -16.93 16.23
C ASP A 285 24.63 -17.88 15.49
N GLY A 286 23.31 -17.78 15.76
CA GLY A 286 22.28 -18.63 15.16
C GLY A 286 22.04 -19.95 15.90
N THR A 287 22.65 -20.17 17.07
CA THR A 287 22.40 -21.34 17.90
C THR A 287 21.02 -21.26 18.56
N MET A 288 20.24 -22.34 18.51
CA MET A 288 18.93 -22.41 19.16
C MET A 288 19.07 -22.47 20.68
N LEU A 289 18.33 -21.62 21.38
CA LEU A 289 18.23 -21.61 22.84
C LEU A 289 16.96 -22.33 23.30
N ALA A 290 16.94 -22.76 24.56
CA ALA A 290 15.73 -23.32 25.16
C ALA A 290 14.59 -22.28 25.16
N PRO A 291 13.31 -22.72 25.04
CA PRO A 291 12.16 -21.81 25.15
C PRO A 291 12.18 -21.08 26.51
N ALA A 292 11.70 -19.83 26.54
CA ALA A 292 11.50 -19.13 27.82
C ALA A 292 10.47 -19.90 28.66
N SER A 293 10.79 -20.16 29.93
CA SER A 293 9.90 -20.76 30.92
C SER A 293 8.80 -19.80 31.38
#